data_AF-A0A6F9A9B7-F1
#
_entry.id   AF-A0A6F9A9B7-F1
#
_cell.length_a   1.000
_cell.length_b   1.000
_cell.length_c   1.000
_cell.angle_alpha   90.00
_cell.angle_beta   90.00
_cell.angle_gamma   90.00
#
_symmetry.space_group_name_H-M   'P 1'
#
loop_
_entity.id
_entity.type
_entity.pdbx_description
1 polymer ?
#
loop_
_entity_poly.entity_id
_entity_poly.type
_entity_poly.pdbx_seq_one_letter_code
_entity_poly.pdbx_strand_id
1 'polypeptide(L)'
;FCGGLFLDIKRKLPWFPSDLYEGFHIQSISAVLFIYLGCITNAITFGGLLGDATDNYQGVMESFLGTALNNGIDYMELRLWIGIHSCIQCFLLVATDASYIIKYMTRFTEEGFSSLISFIFISDAIKKMMGSFKYYPINTEFKPDYVTAYKCECLAPDPSESIFGY
;
A
#
# COMPACT_ATOMS: atom_id res chain seq x y z
N PHE A 1 37.13 4.73 -0.74
CA PHE A 1 36.04 4.48 0.21
C PHE A 1 35.21 5.75 0.36
N CYS A 2 33.94 5.73 -0.04
CA CYS A 2 32.99 6.86 -0.05
C CYS A 2 33.31 8.08 -0.95
N GLY A 3 34.25 7.96 -1.88
CA GLY A 3 34.56 9.04 -2.83
C GLY A 3 33.39 9.33 -3.78
N GLY A 4 32.68 8.29 -4.24
CA GLY A 4 31.50 8.44 -5.08
C GLY A 4 30.36 9.18 -4.37
N LEU A 5 30.03 8.77 -3.15
CA LEU A 5 28.98 9.40 -2.34
C LEU A 5 29.26 10.88 -2.07
N PHE A 6 30.49 11.24 -1.70
CA PHE A 6 30.84 12.64 -1.42
C PHE A 6 30.74 13.52 -2.68
N LEU A 7 31.14 12.98 -3.85
CA LEU A 7 31.01 13.68 -5.13
C LEU A 7 29.55 13.86 -5.53
N ASP A 8 28.69 12.88 -5.26
CA ASP A 8 27.25 12.99 -5.53
C ASP A 8 26.59 14.02 -4.61
N ILE A 9 26.93 14.06 -3.32
CA ILE A 9 26.46 15.09 -2.39
C ILE A 9 26.90 16.47 -2.84
N LYS A 10 28.19 16.64 -3.16
CA LYS A 10 28.75 17.93 -3.60
C LYS A 10 28.09 18.44 -4.89
N ARG A 11 27.71 17.53 -5.80
CA ARG A 11 27.00 17.89 -7.05
C ARG A 11 25.54 18.24 -6.81
N LYS A 12 24.84 17.55 -5.90
CA LYS A 12 23.40 17.72 -5.67
C LYS A 12 23.08 18.91 -4.76
N LEU A 13 23.89 19.15 -3.73
CA LEU A 13 23.67 20.20 -2.72
C LEU A 13 23.35 21.60 -3.29
N PRO A 14 24.05 22.13 -4.33
CA PRO A 14 23.77 23.48 -4.83
C PRO A 14 22.41 23.63 -5.53
N TRP A 15 21.80 22.53 -6.01
CA TRP A 15 20.52 22.54 -6.74
C TRP A 15 19.30 22.32 -5.85
N PHE A 16 19.50 21.94 -4.59
CA PHE A 16 18.41 21.76 -3.63
C PHE A 16 17.47 22.97 -3.48
N PRO A 17 17.96 24.23 -3.41
CA PRO A 17 17.07 25.39 -3.31
C PRO A 17 16.31 25.69 -4.61
N SER A 18 16.90 25.41 -5.78
CA SER A 18 16.19 25.57 -7.06
C SER A 18 15.09 24.52 -7.24
N ASP A 19 15.34 23.27 -6.84
CA ASP A 19 14.34 22.19 -6.88
C ASP A 19 13.07 22.55 -6.07
N LEU A 20 13.25 23.21 -4.91
CA LEU A 20 12.12 23.67 -4.09
C LEU A 20 11.32 24.79 -4.76
N TYR A 21 11.99 25.72 -5.44
CA TYR A 21 11.32 26.82 -6.13
C TYR A 21 10.53 26.32 -7.36
N GLU A 22 11.12 25.40 -8.13
CA GLU A 22 10.48 24.78 -9.30
C GLU A 22 9.33 23.84 -8.93
N GLY A 23 9.38 23.24 -7.73
CA GLY A 23 8.36 22.34 -7.21
C GLY A 23 6.98 22.97 -7.00
N PHE A 24 6.87 24.30 -6.87
CA PHE A 24 5.60 25.01 -6.65
C PHE A 24 4.80 25.31 -7.93
N HIS A 25 5.26 24.80 -9.09
CA HIS A 25 4.51 24.94 -10.34
C HIS A 25 3.18 24.16 -10.29
N ILE A 26 2.10 24.70 -10.89
CA ILE A 26 0.75 24.11 -10.83
C ILE A 26 0.68 22.68 -11.40
N GLN A 27 1.53 22.34 -12.37
CA GLN A 27 1.63 20.98 -12.94
C GLN A 27 2.36 19.99 -12.00
N SER A 28 3.24 20.48 -11.12
CA SER A 28 3.88 19.64 -10.10
C SER A 28 2.84 19.19 -9.07
N ILE A 29 1.91 20.08 -8.69
CA ILE A 29 0.85 19.79 -7.71
C ILE A 29 -0.06 18.65 -8.19
N SER A 30 -0.41 18.59 -9.48
CA SER A 30 -1.24 17.50 -10.00
C SER A 30 -0.50 16.15 -10.01
N ALA A 31 0.79 16.15 -10.34
CA ALA A 31 1.63 14.96 -10.27
C ALA A 31 1.78 14.45 -8.84
N VAL A 32 1.98 15.36 -7.87
CA VAL A 32 2.04 15.02 -6.44
C VAL A 32 0.74 14.37 -5.99
N LEU A 33 -0.42 14.94 -6.34
CA LEU A 33 -1.72 14.38 -5.97
C LEU A 33 -1.97 13.00 -6.61
N PHE A 34 -1.60 12.82 -7.88
CA PHE A 34 -1.71 11.53 -8.57
C PHE A 34 -0.83 10.45 -7.92
N ILE A 35 0.44 10.76 -7.66
CA ILE A 35 1.38 9.84 -6.99
C ILE A 35 0.90 9.54 -5.56
N TYR A 36 0.41 10.55 -4.83
CA TYR A 36 -0.09 10.39 -3.47
C TYR A 36 -1.26 9.41 -3.39
N LEU A 37 -2.28 9.55 -4.25
CA LEU A 37 -3.41 8.63 -4.30
C LEU A 37 -2.99 7.21 -4.67
N GLY A 38 -2.03 7.06 -5.60
CA GLY A 38 -1.46 5.76 -5.96
C GLY A 38 -0.72 5.09 -4.81
N CYS A 39 0.18 5.82 -4.15
CA CYS A 39 0.95 5.33 -3.01
C CYS A 39 0.06 4.96 -1.82
N ILE A 40 -0.97 5.76 -1.52
CA ILE A 40 -1.91 5.45 -0.44
C ILE A 40 -2.72 4.19 -0.75
N THR A 41 -3.24 4.07 -1.97
CA THR A 41 -4.04 2.89 -2.36
C THR A 41 -3.19 1.61 -2.27
N ASN A 42 -1.93 1.68 -2.71
CA ASN A 42 -0.98 0.58 -2.60
C ASN A 42 -0.65 0.27 -1.13
N ALA A 43 -0.39 1.29 -0.30
CA ALA A 43 -0.07 1.12 1.11
C ALA A 43 -1.23 0.51 1.92
N ILE A 44 -2.46 0.99 1.71
CA ILE A 44 -3.66 0.45 2.38
C ILE A 44 -3.90 -0.99 1.95
N THR A 45 -3.75 -1.30 0.65
CA THR A 45 -3.97 -2.69 0.20
C THR A 45 -2.95 -3.65 0.80
N PHE A 46 -1.65 -3.37 0.64
CA PHE A 46 -0.62 -4.26 1.16
C PHE A 46 -0.68 -4.35 2.68
N GLY A 47 -1.01 -3.24 3.34
CA GLY A 47 -1.22 -3.18 4.78
C GLY A 47 -2.42 -3.98 5.28
N GLY A 48 -3.55 -3.96 4.57
CA GLY A 48 -4.73 -4.76 4.90
C GLY A 48 -4.47 -6.26 4.74
N LEU A 49 -3.86 -6.67 3.62
CA LEU A 49 -3.45 -8.06 3.39
C LEU A 49 -2.47 -8.56 4.46
N LEU A 50 -1.55 -7.71 4.89
CA LEU A 50 -0.56 -8.04 5.91
C LEU A 50 -1.18 -8.09 7.31
N GLY A 51 -2.16 -7.23 7.59
CA GLY A 51 -2.97 -7.26 8.81
C GLY A 51 -3.78 -8.55 8.92
N ASP A 52 -4.47 -8.96 7.85
CA ASP A 52 -5.24 -10.20 7.79
C ASP A 52 -4.35 -11.45 7.94
N ALA A 53 -3.15 -11.44 7.34
CA ALA A 53 -2.20 -12.55 7.42
C ALA A 53 -1.51 -12.66 8.79
N THR A 54 -1.50 -11.57 9.57
CA THR A 54 -0.80 -11.49 10.85
C THR A 54 -1.77 -11.22 12.00
N ASP A 55 -3.04 -11.64 11.90
CA ASP A 55 -4.07 -11.45 12.95
C ASP A 55 -4.08 -10.04 13.60
N ASN A 56 -3.93 -8.99 12.78
CA ASN A 56 -3.83 -7.57 13.17
C ASN A 56 -2.61 -7.17 14.04
N TYR A 57 -1.56 -8.00 14.15
CA TYR A 57 -0.30 -7.61 14.81
C TYR A 57 0.57 -6.65 13.97
N GLN A 58 0.25 -6.46 12.69
CA GLN A 58 1.09 -5.75 11.72
C GLN A 58 0.26 -4.91 10.73
N GLY A 59 -0.67 -4.10 11.24
CA GLY A 59 -1.38 -3.10 10.44
C GLY A 59 -0.50 -1.88 10.07
N VAL A 60 -1.00 -1.07 9.12
CA VAL A 60 -0.32 0.15 8.63
C VAL A 60 -0.12 1.18 9.74
N MET A 61 -1.13 1.29 10.63
CA MET A 61 -1.15 2.29 11.70
C MET A 61 -0.36 1.82 12.93
N GLU A 62 -0.43 0.53 13.31
CA GLU A 62 0.34 0.01 14.45
C GLU A 62 1.84 -0.07 14.16
N SER A 63 2.27 -0.25 12.90
CA SER A 63 3.69 -0.32 12.55
C SER A 63 4.43 1.03 12.76
N PHE A 64 3.73 2.15 12.61
CA PHE A 64 4.32 3.50 12.77
C PHE A 64 4.44 3.91 14.24
N LEU A 65 3.45 3.56 15.08
CA LEU A 65 3.41 3.93 16.49
C LEU A 65 4.01 2.87 17.42
N GLY A 66 3.91 1.58 17.05
CA GLY A 66 4.29 0.44 17.87
C GLY A 66 5.79 0.31 18.14
N THR A 67 6.64 0.91 17.30
CA THR A 67 8.10 0.88 17.47
C THR A 67 8.57 1.84 18.58
N ALA A 68 7.81 2.89 18.88
CA ALA A 68 8.25 3.93 19.80
C ALA A 68 7.78 3.72 21.25
N LEU A 69 6.75 2.89 21.49
CA LEU A 69 5.99 2.94 22.75
C LEU A 69 5.80 1.62 23.50
N ASN A 70 6.12 0.45 22.94
CA ASN A 70 5.78 -0.82 23.61
C ASN A 70 7.00 -1.72 23.88
N ASN A 71 7.39 -1.80 25.15
CA ASN A 71 8.35 -2.78 25.66
C ASN A 71 7.64 -4.11 25.92
N GLY A 72 7.66 -5.00 24.94
CA GLY A 72 7.27 -6.39 25.11
C GLY A 72 7.06 -7.13 23.78
N ILE A 73 7.71 -8.31 23.69
CA ILE A 73 7.48 -9.45 22.77
C ILE A 73 8.47 -9.56 21.57
N ASP A 74 9.07 -10.75 21.46
CA ASP A 74 10.20 -11.17 20.61
C ASP A 74 10.03 -10.91 19.09
N TYR A 75 8.80 -10.79 18.59
CA TYR A 75 8.53 -10.50 17.17
C TYR A 75 8.97 -9.10 16.74
N MET A 76 8.92 -8.13 17.66
CA MET A 76 9.33 -6.74 17.37
C MET A 76 10.86 -6.60 17.40
N GLU A 77 11.53 -7.34 18.30
CA GLU A 77 13.00 -7.40 18.38
C GLU A 77 13.60 -8.04 17.12
N LEU A 78 13.00 -9.12 16.64
CA LEU A 78 13.40 -9.74 15.37
C LEU A 78 13.28 -8.75 14.20
N ARG A 79 12.20 -7.95 14.14
CA ARG A 79 12.01 -6.94 13.09
C ARG A 79 13.08 -5.84 13.15
N LEU A 80 13.40 -5.37 14.35
CA LEU A 80 14.46 -4.37 14.56
C LEU A 80 15.83 -4.93 14.17
N TRP A 81 16.12 -6.18 14.54
CA TRP A 81 17.38 -6.85 14.21
C TRP A 81 17.53 -7.10 12.70
N ILE A 82 16.46 -7.48 12.01
CA ILE A 82 16.47 -7.58 10.54
C ILE A 82 16.72 -6.19 9.94
N GLY A 83 16.05 -5.15 10.45
CA GLY A 83 16.27 -3.77 10.03
C GLY A 83 17.72 -3.30 10.22
N ILE A 84 18.31 -3.57 11.39
CA ILE A 84 19.70 -3.17 11.67
C ILE A 84 20.68 -3.87 10.75
N HIS A 85 20.48 -5.16 10.45
CA HIS A 85 21.32 -5.90 9.52
C HIS A 85 21.16 -5.42 8.07
N SER A 86 19.94 -5.09 7.63
CA SER A 86 19.70 -4.49 6.32
C SER A 86 20.36 -3.11 6.19
N CYS A 87 20.33 -2.29 7.24
CA CYS A 87 21.03 -1.01 7.28
C CYS A 87 22.55 -1.22 7.15
N ILE A 88 23.12 -2.18 7.88
CA ILE A 88 24.56 -2.51 7.82
C ILE A 88 24.96 -2.93 6.40
N GLN A 89 24.18 -3.80 5.74
CA GLN A 89 24.43 -4.21 4.36
C GLN A 89 24.34 -3.04 3.38
N CYS A 90 23.38 -2.14 3.57
CA CYS A 90 23.24 -0.92 2.77
C CYS A 90 24.46 -0.01 2.91
N PHE A 91 24.92 0.24 4.14
CA PHE A 91 26.13 1.04 4.38
C PHE A 91 27.37 0.40 3.78
N LEU A 92 27.51 -0.93 3.87
CA LEU A 92 28.63 -1.64 3.26
C LEU A 92 28.63 -1.47 1.74
N LEU A 93 27.48 -1.60 1.07
CA LEU A 93 27.37 -1.39 -0.38
C LEU A 93 27.72 0.04 -0.81
N VAL A 94 27.28 1.03 -0.05
CA VAL A 94 27.65 2.44 -0.30
C VAL A 94 29.15 2.66 -0.10
N ALA A 95 29.73 2.02 0.92
CA ALA A 95 31.14 2.17 1.24
C ALA A 95 32.07 1.44 0.25
N THR A 96 31.63 0.29 -0.31
CA THR A 96 32.35 -0.49 -1.33
C THR A 96 32.18 0.04 -2.77
N ASP A 97 31.68 1.27 -2.94
CA ASP A 97 31.48 1.91 -4.24
C ASP A 97 30.62 1.03 -5.20
N ALA A 98 29.61 0.31 -4.67
CA ALA A 98 28.74 -0.61 -5.42
C ALA A 98 27.97 0.05 -6.58
N SER A 99 27.94 1.38 -6.64
CA SER A 99 27.47 2.16 -7.79
C SER A 99 28.17 1.78 -9.11
N TYR A 100 29.35 1.16 -9.06
CA TYR A 100 30.01 0.60 -10.24
C TYR A 100 29.27 -0.61 -10.83
N ILE A 101 28.65 -1.45 -9.99
CA ILE A 101 27.89 -2.65 -10.41
C ILE A 101 26.64 -2.25 -11.20
N ILE A 102 26.02 -1.11 -10.86
CA ILE A 102 24.84 -0.57 -11.57
C ILE A 102 25.14 -0.35 -13.06
N LYS A 103 26.40 -0.05 -13.44
CA LYS A 103 26.80 0.10 -14.84
C LYS A 103 26.75 -1.20 -15.65
N TYR A 104 26.75 -2.35 -14.98
CA TYR A 104 26.65 -3.67 -15.61
C TYR A 104 25.21 -4.18 -15.72
N MET A 105 24.24 -3.51 -15.08
CA MET A 105 22.83 -3.79 -15.32
C MET A 105 22.47 -3.36 -16.74
N THR A 106 22.00 -4.31 -17.55
CA THR A 106 21.70 -4.03 -18.96
C THR A 106 20.28 -3.51 -19.10
N ARG A 107 20.05 -2.72 -20.15
CA ARG A 107 18.71 -2.22 -20.51
C ARG A 107 17.65 -3.33 -20.60
N PHE A 108 18.06 -4.53 -21.01
CA PHE A 108 17.19 -5.70 -21.07
C PHE A 108 16.66 -6.11 -19.69
N THR A 109 17.50 -6.11 -18.65
CA THR A 109 17.05 -6.46 -17.30
C THR A 109 16.18 -5.37 -16.70
N GLU A 110 16.43 -4.10 -17.02
CA GLU A 110 15.60 -2.98 -16.58
C GLU A 110 14.19 -3.03 -17.21
N GLU A 111 14.11 -3.17 -18.53
CA GLU A 111 12.83 -3.28 -19.24
C GLU A 111 12.08 -4.58 -18.85
N GLY A 112 12.80 -5.68 -18.65
CA GLY A 112 12.23 -6.94 -18.15
C GLY A 112 11.67 -6.83 -16.73
N PHE A 113 12.40 -6.21 -15.80
CA PHE A 113 11.93 -6.03 -14.43
C PHE A 113 10.74 -5.07 -14.35
N SER A 114 10.79 -3.97 -15.10
CA SER A 114 9.70 -2.98 -15.17
C SER A 114 8.40 -3.59 -15.71
N SER A 115 8.48 -4.40 -16.78
CA SER A 115 7.30 -5.07 -17.35
C SER A 115 6.71 -6.11 -16.39
N LEU A 116 7.54 -6.84 -15.65
CA LEU A 116 7.11 -7.81 -14.65
C LEU A 116 6.36 -7.15 -13.48
N ILE A 117 6.91 -6.07 -12.92
CA ILE A 117 6.23 -5.33 -11.83
C ILE A 117 4.90 -4.74 -12.33
N SER A 118 4.88 -4.20 -13.55
CA SER A 118 3.66 -3.67 -14.18
C SER A 118 2.60 -4.76 -14.31
N PHE A 119 2.97 -5.97 -14.74
CA PHE A 119 2.05 -7.10 -14.84
C PHE A 119 1.48 -7.54 -13.48
N ILE A 120 2.31 -7.54 -12.43
CA ILE A 120 1.87 -7.85 -11.05
C ILE A 120 0.82 -6.83 -10.59
N PHE A 121 1.07 -5.53 -10.76
CA PHE A 121 0.12 -4.49 -10.37
C PHE A 121 -1.22 -4.60 -11.11
N ILE A 122 -1.20 -4.86 -12.42
CA ILE A 122 -2.42 -5.04 -13.22
C ILE A 122 -3.21 -6.26 -12.73
N SER A 123 -2.53 -7.38 -12.50
CA SER A 123 -3.15 -8.62 -12.02
C SER A 123 -3.75 -8.44 -10.62
N ASP A 124 -3.07 -7.71 -9.75
CA ASP A 124 -3.55 -7.39 -8.41
C ASP A 124 -4.80 -6.47 -8.44
N ALA A 125 -4.82 -5.47 -9.33
CA ALA A 125 -5.98 -4.60 -9.53
C ALA A 125 -7.23 -5.38 -9.98
N ILE A 126 -7.07 -6.31 -10.93
CA ILE A 126 -8.17 -7.16 -11.43
C ILE A 126 -8.70 -8.07 -10.31
N LYS A 127 -7.81 -8.68 -9.51
CA LYS A 127 -8.20 -9.53 -8.37
C LYS A 127 -9.03 -8.77 -7.34
N LYS A 128 -8.65 -7.54 -6.99
CA LYS A 128 -9.43 -6.69 -6.06
C LYS A 128 -10.80 -6.33 -6.61
N MET A 129 -10.88 -5.99 -7.91
CA MET A 129 -12.15 -5.69 -8.56
C MET A 129 -13.10 -6.89 -8.51
N MET A 130 -12.61 -8.09 -8.84
CA MET A 130 -13.41 -9.33 -8.74
C MET A 130 -13.79 -9.69 -7.30
N GLY A 131 -12.90 -9.45 -6.33
CA GLY A 131 -13.20 -9.63 -4.91
C GLY A 131 -14.39 -8.78 -4.45
N SER A 132 -14.48 -7.54 -4.91
CA SER A 132 -15.61 -6.65 -4.61
C SER A 132 -16.93 -7.19 -5.15
N PHE A 133 -16.94 -7.74 -6.37
CA PHE A 133 -18.15 -8.34 -6.96
C PHE A 133 -18.65 -9.59 -6.21
N LYS A 134 -17.75 -10.34 -5.55
CA LYS A 134 -18.15 -11.46 -4.68
C LYS A 134 -18.69 -10.98 -3.33
N TYR A 135 -18.15 -9.89 -2.80
CA TYR A 135 -18.56 -9.32 -1.51
C TYR A 135 -19.93 -8.61 -1.62
N TYR A 136 -20.18 -7.89 -2.72
CA TYR A 136 -21.46 -7.24 -3.03
C TYR A 136 -22.11 -7.91 -4.26
N PRO A 137 -22.89 -8.99 -4.07
CA PRO A 137 -23.53 -9.67 -5.19
C PRO A 137 -24.53 -8.74 -5.88
N ILE A 138 -24.45 -8.67 -7.22
CA ILE A 138 -25.39 -7.89 -8.02
C ILE A 138 -26.74 -8.60 -7.99
N ASN A 139 -27.73 -7.99 -7.34
CA ASN A 139 -29.09 -8.51 -7.34
C ASN A 139 -29.74 -8.22 -8.71
N THR A 140 -29.64 -9.17 -9.62
CA THR A 140 -30.16 -9.07 -11.00
C THR A 140 -31.68 -9.11 -11.09
N GLU A 141 -32.37 -9.56 -10.03
CA GLU A 141 -33.83 -9.57 -9.94
C GLU A 141 -34.32 -8.33 -9.14
N PHE A 142 -34.01 -7.13 -9.66
CA PHE A 142 -34.45 -5.88 -9.05
C PHE A 142 -35.93 -5.66 -9.30
N LYS A 143 -36.76 -5.92 -8.28
CA LYS A 143 -38.18 -5.59 -8.29
C LYS A 143 -38.42 -4.26 -7.55
N PRO A 144 -39.04 -3.25 -8.20
CA PRO A 144 -39.20 -1.91 -7.64
C PRO A 144 -40.18 -1.84 -6.45
N ASP A 145 -41.08 -2.82 -6.29
CA ASP A 145 -42.11 -2.82 -5.24
C ASP A 145 -41.60 -3.20 -3.84
N TYR A 146 -40.33 -3.62 -3.71
CA TYR A 146 -39.73 -4.15 -2.49
C TYR A 146 -38.71 -3.17 -1.89
N VAL A 147 -38.67 -1.92 -2.39
CA VAL A 147 -37.70 -0.89 -1.99
C VAL A 147 -37.75 -0.54 -0.50
N THR A 148 -38.92 -0.70 0.13
CA THR A 148 -39.15 -0.50 1.55
C THR A 148 -38.87 -1.74 2.41
N ALA A 149 -38.68 -2.93 1.82
CA ALA A 149 -38.49 -4.21 2.53
C ALA A 149 -37.01 -4.51 2.89
N TYR A 150 -36.05 -3.72 2.41
CA TYR A 150 -34.64 -3.84 2.82
C TYR A 150 -34.35 -3.21 4.19
N LYS A 151 -35.37 -2.63 4.83
CA LYS A 151 -35.31 -2.23 6.23
C LYS A 151 -35.49 -3.47 7.10
N CYS A 152 -34.47 -3.82 7.88
CA CYS A 152 -34.64 -4.68 9.04
C CYS A 152 -35.39 -3.90 10.13
N GLU A 153 -36.70 -3.76 9.99
CA GLU A 153 -37.59 -3.34 11.06
C GLU A 153 -38.31 -4.58 11.61
N CYS A 154 -38.26 -4.78 12.93
CA CYS A 154 -39.11 -5.77 13.61
C CYS A 154 -40.56 -5.28 13.54
N LEU A 155 -41.32 -5.76 12.56
CA LEU A 155 -42.77 -5.62 12.50
C LEU A 155 -43.40 -6.79 13.27
N ALA A 156 -44.26 -6.46 14.24
CA ALA A 156 -45.06 -7.44 14.95
C ALA A 156 -46.07 -8.10 13.98
N PRO A 157 -46.39 -9.39 14.14
CA PRO A 157 -47.29 -10.10 13.24
C PRO A 157 -48.71 -9.52 13.27
N ASP A 158 -49.34 -9.41 12.11
CA ASP A 158 -50.70 -8.89 11.96
C ASP A 158 -51.70 -9.79 12.71
N PRO A 159 -52.56 -9.24 13.58
CA PRO A 159 -53.54 -10.03 14.35
C PRO A 159 -54.62 -10.71 13.49
N SER A 160 -54.70 -10.41 12.18
CA SER A 160 -55.75 -10.94 11.30
C SER A 160 -55.50 -12.34 10.72
N GLU A 161 -54.27 -12.88 10.75
CA GLU A 161 -54.00 -14.28 10.32
C GLU A 161 -54.22 -15.31 11.44
N SER A 162 -54.61 -14.89 12.64
CA SER A 162 -54.92 -15.80 13.75
C SER A 162 -56.39 -16.25 13.81
N ILE A 163 -57.24 -15.81 12.86
CA ILE A 163 -58.69 -16.12 12.86
C ILE A 163 -59.13 -17.09 11.74
N PHE A 164 -58.31 -17.35 10.71
CA PHE A 164 -58.66 -18.31 9.66
C PHE A 164 -57.53 -19.30 9.37
N GLY A 165 -57.23 -20.12 10.37
CA GLY A 165 -56.49 -21.37 10.18
C GLY A 165 -57.43 -22.50 9.76
N TYR A 166 -57.66 -22.62 8.46
CA TYR A 166 -58.04 -23.86 7.76
C TYR A 166 -57.33 -23.90 6.41
#